data_AF-A0A9D1NPF9-F1
#
_entry.id   AF-A0A9D1NPF9-F1
#
_cell.length_a   1.000
_cell.length_b   1.000
_cell.length_c   1.000
_cell.angle_alpha   90.00
_cell.angle_beta   90.00
_cell.angle_gamma   90.00
#
_symmetry.space_group_name_H-M   'P 1'
#
loop_
_entity.id
_entity.type
_entity.pdbx_description
1 polymer ?
#
loop_
_entity_poly.entity_id
_entity_poly.type
_entity_poly.pdbx_seq_one_letter_code
_entity_poly.pdbx_strand_id
1 'polypeptide(L)'
;MKWMLLCLALGAAGIAAAKVTLKDFPTRWTQGEAYRIYTPEGCPPGCVAIAGAAIVQYYKVEQGPALTSNSCRVNGEPRTLTTASETYNWDNPGDDDYARLAYNLGVRLGMSYETTSSSVAFAKLKDVLDDYGLASTYVSCVSGEPTAEDYKRLIQAPLRLGWPVALTIGGEPTSHAVIATGFNPTTGETQIFNGYGRQDWNTLPSIYVHGVGTYSKIYGLLIVRPPCEAGKIWVAVTGTVTAEGNLPSVTLTCNGQTATATPGDDGAYALALPVASGETLTLTCGGRSTTLAFTTPDETP
;
A
#
# COMPACT_ATOMS: atom_id res chain seq x y z
N MET A 1 -24.34 33.68 -12.73
CA MET A 1 -23.49 34.46 -11.80
C MET A 1 -22.07 33.91 -11.86
N LYS A 2 -21.11 34.71 -12.36
CA LYS A 2 -19.67 34.41 -12.33
C LYS A 2 -19.13 34.87 -10.98
N TRP A 3 -18.49 33.99 -10.23
CA TRP A 3 -17.78 34.35 -9.00
C TRP A 3 -16.29 34.55 -9.33
N MET A 4 -15.80 35.75 -9.07
CA MET A 4 -14.39 36.12 -9.11
C MET A 4 -13.92 36.22 -7.65
N LEU A 5 -12.95 35.40 -7.25
CA LEU A 5 -12.44 35.34 -5.88
C LEU A 5 -11.25 36.28 -5.74
N LEU A 6 -11.38 37.24 -4.83
CA LEU A 6 -10.37 38.22 -4.46
C LEU A 6 -9.47 37.58 -3.39
N CYS A 7 -8.21 37.30 -3.71
CA CYS A 7 -7.21 36.86 -2.73
C CYS A 7 -6.65 38.06 -1.96
N LEU A 8 -7.03 38.22 -0.70
CA LEU A 8 -6.28 38.98 0.29
C LEU A 8 -5.38 37.99 1.05
N ALA A 9 -4.08 38.03 0.74
CA ALA A 9 -3.07 37.28 1.45
C ALA A 9 -2.75 37.98 2.78
N LEU A 10 -3.31 37.48 3.87
CA LEU A 10 -2.74 37.66 5.21
C LEU A 10 -1.82 36.47 5.48
N GLY A 11 -0.54 36.75 5.70
CA GLY A 11 0.48 35.74 5.97
C GLY A 11 0.16 34.97 7.25
N ALA A 12 -0.38 33.76 7.10
CA ALA A 12 -0.40 32.78 8.16
C ALA A 12 1.04 32.29 8.37
N ALA A 13 1.57 32.45 9.58
CA ALA A 13 2.74 31.73 10.02
C ALA A 13 2.44 30.23 9.84
N GLY A 14 3.09 29.59 8.86
CA GLY A 14 2.80 28.20 8.50
C GLY A 14 3.10 27.27 9.65
N ILE A 15 2.06 26.78 10.31
CA ILE A 15 2.18 25.61 11.18
C ILE A 15 2.53 24.45 10.24
N ALA A 16 3.72 23.89 10.38
CA ALA A 16 4.13 22.74 9.59
C ALA A 16 3.20 21.58 9.92
N ALA A 17 2.47 21.12 8.90
CA ALA A 17 1.53 20.02 9.04
C ALA A 17 2.26 18.74 9.51
N ALA A 18 1.69 18.05 10.50
CA ALA A 18 2.30 16.86 11.09
C ALA A 18 2.48 15.75 10.04
N LYS A 19 3.60 15.02 10.14
CA LYS A 19 3.86 13.83 9.30
C LYS A 19 2.80 12.77 9.57
N VAL A 20 2.30 12.15 8.51
CA VAL A 20 1.37 11.02 8.58
C VAL A 20 2.17 9.75 8.38
N THR A 21 2.07 8.79 9.30
CA THR A 21 2.70 7.47 9.16
C THR A 21 1.69 6.39 9.52
N LEU A 22 1.81 5.24 8.87
CA LEU A 22 1.08 4.04 9.25
C LEU A 22 1.52 3.61 10.64
N LYS A 23 0.61 3.72 11.59
CA LYS A 23 0.84 3.30 12.96
C LYS A 23 1.12 1.80 12.99
N ASP A 24 2.12 1.38 13.78
CA ASP A 24 2.45 -0.04 14.01
C ASP A 24 2.85 -0.81 12.73
N PHE A 25 3.31 -0.11 11.68
CA PHE A 25 3.80 -0.79 10.48
C PHE A 25 5.05 -1.64 10.80
N PRO A 26 5.09 -2.92 10.42
CA PRO A 26 6.16 -3.81 10.83
C PRO A 26 7.47 -3.50 10.10
N THR A 27 8.48 -3.08 10.84
CA THR A 27 9.79 -2.71 10.29
C THR A 27 10.84 -3.81 10.41
N ARG A 28 10.53 -4.95 11.06
CA ARG A 28 11.51 -6.03 11.31
C ARG A 28 11.93 -6.77 10.02
N TRP A 29 11.06 -6.80 9.02
CA TRP A 29 11.23 -7.64 7.83
C TRP A 29 12.53 -7.34 7.07
N THR A 30 13.27 -8.39 6.75
CA THR A 30 14.48 -8.32 5.92
C THR A 30 14.55 -9.52 4.98
N GLN A 31 15.49 -9.51 4.04
CA GLN A 31 15.82 -10.69 3.24
C GLN A 31 16.97 -11.51 3.82
N GLY A 32 17.35 -11.32 5.10
CA GLY A 32 18.51 -11.96 5.73
C GLY A 32 18.26 -13.40 6.20
N GLU A 33 19.26 -14.00 6.85
CA GLU A 33 19.33 -15.43 7.19
C GLU A 33 18.08 -15.97 7.90
N ALA A 34 17.57 -15.24 8.90
CA ALA A 34 16.39 -15.65 9.66
C ALA A 34 15.13 -15.84 8.79
N TYR A 35 15.05 -15.21 7.62
CA TYR A 35 13.91 -15.27 6.70
C TYR A 35 14.08 -16.33 5.60
N ARG A 36 15.24 -17.01 5.54
CA ARG A 36 15.61 -17.96 4.48
C ARG A 36 15.51 -19.42 4.89
N ILE A 37 15.18 -19.69 6.15
CA ILE A 37 15.20 -21.06 6.73
C ILE A 37 14.38 -22.06 5.90
N TYR A 38 13.24 -21.63 5.36
CA TYR A 38 12.37 -22.48 4.53
C TYR A 38 12.59 -22.34 3.02
N THR A 39 13.30 -21.30 2.60
CA THR A 39 13.59 -21.09 1.18
C THR A 39 14.54 -22.17 0.66
N PRO A 40 14.39 -22.57 -0.61
CA PRO A 40 15.25 -23.61 -1.18
C PRO A 40 16.71 -23.16 -1.16
N GLU A 41 17.61 -24.04 -0.70
CA GLU A 41 19.06 -23.83 -0.69
C GLU A 41 19.52 -22.55 0.04
N GLY A 42 18.70 -22.03 0.98
CA GLY A 42 19.01 -20.81 1.72
C GLY A 42 18.99 -19.54 0.87
N CYS A 43 18.32 -19.55 -0.29
CA CYS A 43 18.17 -18.37 -1.13
C CYS A 43 17.39 -17.25 -0.42
N PRO A 44 17.66 -15.96 -0.65
CA PRO A 44 16.79 -14.89 -0.16
C PRO A 44 15.32 -15.11 -0.55
N PRO A 45 14.34 -14.71 0.28
CA PRO A 45 12.93 -14.81 -0.08
C PRO A 45 12.51 -13.90 -1.24
N GLY A 46 13.29 -12.84 -1.52
CA GLY A 46 13.01 -11.86 -2.56
C GLY A 46 12.24 -10.65 -2.03
N CYS A 47 12.51 -9.47 -2.59
CA CYS A 47 11.95 -8.20 -2.11
C CYS A 47 10.42 -8.12 -2.24
N VAL A 48 9.84 -8.72 -3.28
CA VAL A 48 8.38 -8.76 -3.49
C VAL A 48 7.70 -9.60 -2.39
N ALA A 49 8.27 -10.75 -2.03
CA ALA A 49 7.74 -11.59 -0.96
C ALA A 49 7.84 -10.88 0.40
N ILE A 50 8.95 -10.20 0.66
CA ILE A 50 9.12 -9.39 1.89
C ILE A 50 8.14 -8.22 1.95
N ALA A 51 7.89 -7.54 0.83
CA ALA A 51 6.90 -6.47 0.78
C ALA A 51 5.49 -7.03 1.07
N GLY A 52 5.13 -8.15 0.44
CA GLY A 52 3.87 -8.85 0.73
C GLY A 52 3.75 -9.24 2.20
N ALA A 53 4.83 -9.79 2.78
CA ALA A 53 4.83 -10.29 4.16
C ALA A 53 4.61 -9.17 5.19
N ALA A 54 5.26 -8.02 4.97
CA ALA A 54 5.06 -6.83 5.79
C ALA A 54 3.61 -6.33 5.75
N ILE A 55 2.94 -6.41 4.59
CA ILE A 55 1.55 -6.00 4.42
C ILE A 55 0.59 -7.00 5.07
N VAL A 56 0.82 -8.30 4.90
CA VAL A 56 0.04 -9.36 5.54
C VAL A 56 0.12 -9.24 7.07
N GLN A 57 1.31 -8.97 7.62
CA GLN A 57 1.46 -8.70 9.05
C GLN A 57 0.81 -7.37 9.46
N TYR A 58 0.93 -6.31 8.65
CA TYR A 58 0.31 -5.01 8.96
C TYR A 58 -1.21 -5.13 9.18
N TYR A 59 -1.87 -5.92 8.34
CA TYR A 59 -3.29 -6.23 8.47
C TYR A 59 -3.61 -7.38 9.43
N LYS A 60 -2.59 -7.93 10.12
CA LYS A 60 -2.71 -9.02 11.08
C LYS A 60 -3.51 -10.21 10.55
N VAL A 61 -3.24 -10.64 9.32
CA VAL A 61 -3.94 -11.81 8.75
C VAL A 61 -3.49 -13.06 9.50
N GLU A 62 -4.35 -13.61 10.35
CA GLU A 62 -4.02 -14.74 11.24
C GLU A 62 -4.02 -16.08 10.50
N GLN A 63 -4.92 -16.25 9.54
CA GLN A 63 -5.07 -17.46 8.75
C GLN A 63 -4.70 -17.18 7.31
N GLY A 64 -3.64 -17.83 6.85
CA GLY A 64 -3.30 -17.78 5.43
C GLY A 64 -4.18 -18.71 4.58
N PRO A 65 -4.21 -18.47 3.26
CA PRO A 65 -4.93 -19.29 2.29
C PRO A 65 -4.54 -20.77 2.31
N ALA A 66 -5.37 -21.61 1.69
CA ALA A 66 -5.14 -23.06 1.62
C ALA A 66 -3.78 -23.39 0.98
N LEU A 67 -3.16 -24.49 1.45
CA LEU A 67 -1.88 -24.96 0.92
C LEU A 67 -1.92 -25.09 -0.59
N THR A 68 -0.86 -24.63 -1.25
CA THR A 68 -0.76 -24.67 -2.70
C THR A 68 0.65 -25.01 -3.15
N SER A 69 0.76 -25.60 -4.33
CA SER A 69 2.03 -25.84 -5.01
C SER A 69 2.13 -24.94 -6.24
N ASN A 70 3.31 -24.36 -6.48
CA ASN A 70 3.55 -23.53 -7.64
C ASN A 70 4.90 -23.84 -8.29
N SER A 71 4.99 -23.58 -9.60
CA SER A 71 6.24 -23.69 -10.35
C SER A 71 7.14 -22.50 -10.03
N CYS A 72 8.24 -22.78 -9.34
CA CYS A 72 9.32 -21.84 -9.04
C CYS A 72 10.56 -22.16 -9.90
N ARG A 73 11.58 -21.31 -9.83
CA ARG A 73 12.94 -21.66 -10.27
C ARG A 73 13.87 -21.62 -9.07
N VAL A 74 14.84 -22.53 -9.01
CA VAL A 74 15.87 -22.57 -7.98
C VAL A 74 17.21 -22.71 -8.69
N ASN A 75 18.04 -21.68 -8.63
CA ASN A 75 19.33 -21.60 -9.31
C ASN A 75 19.21 -21.94 -10.80
N GLY A 76 18.29 -21.24 -11.48
CA GLY A 76 17.96 -21.46 -12.90
C GLY A 76 17.02 -22.64 -13.20
N GLU A 77 16.92 -23.65 -12.34
CA GLU A 77 16.18 -24.89 -12.62
C GLU A 77 14.72 -24.83 -12.15
N PRO A 78 13.74 -25.24 -12.99
CA PRO A 78 12.33 -25.32 -12.58
C PRO A 78 12.14 -26.32 -11.43
N ARG A 79 11.43 -25.92 -10.38
CA ARG A 79 11.03 -26.80 -9.27
C ARG A 79 9.61 -26.51 -8.84
N THR A 80 8.84 -27.56 -8.54
CA THR A 80 7.55 -27.41 -7.87
C THR A 80 7.78 -27.32 -6.37
N LEU A 81 7.40 -26.19 -5.77
CA LEU A 81 7.47 -25.97 -4.33
C LEU A 81 6.06 -25.88 -3.76
N THR A 82 5.87 -26.22 -2.48
CA THR A 82 4.56 -26.24 -1.82
C THR A 82 4.62 -25.36 -0.58
N THR A 83 3.60 -24.54 -0.34
CA THR A 83 3.52 -23.72 0.86
C THR A 83 3.47 -24.60 2.12
N ALA A 84 3.89 -24.04 3.26
CA ALA A 84 3.77 -24.66 4.58
C ALA A 84 2.49 -24.18 5.30
N SER A 85 2.02 -24.92 6.31
CA SER A 85 0.83 -24.59 7.11
C SER A 85 0.78 -23.12 7.53
N GLU A 86 -0.38 -22.46 7.35
CA GLU A 86 -0.50 -20.99 7.39
C GLU A 86 -1.36 -20.51 8.58
N THR A 87 -0.86 -20.65 9.80
CA THR A 87 -1.44 -19.94 10.96
C THR A 87 -0.35 -19.08 11.59
N TYR A 88 -0.62 -17.80 11.78
CA TYR A 88 0.35 -16.80 12.23
C TYR A 88 -0.07 -16.20 13.56
N ASN A 89 0.84 -16.20 14.54
CA ASN A 89 0.61 -15.53 15.81
C ASN A 89 1.25 -14.13 15.80
N TRP A 90 0.48 -13.11 15.45
CA TRP A 90 0.99 -11.73 15.42
C TRP A 90 1.13 -11.07 16.79
N ASP A 91 0.58 -11.66 17.85
CA ASP A 91 0.74 -11.16 19.22
C ASP A 91 2.11 -11.50 19.80
N ASN A 92 2.70 -12.62 19.38
CA ASN A 92 4.05 -13.03 19.75
C ASN A 92 4.72 -13.82 18.61
N PRO A 93 5.07 -13.16 17.48
CA PRO A 93 5.60 -13.84 16.33
C PRO A 93 7.03 -14.32 16.60
N GLY A 94 7.27 -15.61 16.40
CA GLY A 94 8.61 -16.19 16.38
C GLY A 94 9.31 -15.96 15.03
N ASP A 95 10.64 -16.12 15.00
CA ASP A 95 11.42 -16.06 13.73
C ASP A 95 10.90 -17.03 12.67
N ASP A 96 10.35 -18.15 13.15
CA ASP A 96 9.73 -19.17 12.33
C ASP A 96 8.48 -18.69 11.58
N ASP A 97 7.62 -17.87 12.22
CA ASP A 97 6.44 -17.27 11.58
C ASP A 97 6.86 -16.37 10.41
N TYR A 98 7.90 -15.57 10.63
CA TYR A 98 8.48 -14.68 9.63
C TYR A 98 9.06 -15.45 8.43
N ALA A 99 9.90 -16.45 8.70
CA ALA A 99 10.50 -17.28 7.65
C ALA A 99 9.44 -18.01 6.83
N ARG A 100 8.42 -18.54 7.50
CA ARG A 100 7.33 -19.31 6.90
C ARG A 100 6.45 -18.45 6.01
N LEU A 101 6.05 -17.26 6.46
CA LEU A 101 5.27 -16.34 5.63
C LEU A 101 6.08 -15.86 4.42
N ALA A 102 7.36 -15.51 4.61
CA ALA A 102 8.24 -15.10 3.50
C ALA A 102 8.39 -16.22 2.45
N TYR A 103 8.54 -17.47 2.90
CA TYR A 103 8.55 -18.64 2.03
C TYR A 103 7.23 -18.84 1.29
N ASN A 104 6.10 -18.85 2.01
CA ASN A 104 4.78 -19.08 1.42
C ASN A 104 4.44 -18.06 0.34
N LEU A 105 4.72 -16.78 0.60
CA LEU A 105 4.54 -15.73 -0.40
C LEU A 105 5.47 -15.95 -1.60
N GLY A 106 6.74 -16.29 -1.40
CA GLY A 106 7.64 -16.60 -2.50
C GLY A 106 7.16 -17.78 -3.37
N VAL A 107 6.67 -18.85 -2.75
CA VAL A 107 6.08 -19.99 -3.50
C VAL A 107 4.84 -19.54 -4.26
N ARG A 108 3.89 -18.84 -3.63
CA ARG A 108 2.66 -18.36 -4.30
C ARG A 108 2.96 -17.43 -5.47
N LEU A 109 3.99 -16.60 -5.37
CA LEU A 109 4.44 -15.73 -6.45
C LEU A 109 5.08 -16.50 -7.63
N GLY A 110 5.50 -17.75 -7.42
CA GLY A 110 6.32 -18.51 -8.37
C GLY A 110 7.72 -17.88 -8.49
N MET A 111 8.35 -17.65 -7.34
CA MET A 111 9.64 -16.97 -7.23
C MET A 111 10.75 -17.69 -7.99
N SER A 112 11.65 -16.92 -8.60
CA SER A 112 12.96 -17.42 -9.03
C SER A 112 13.94 -17.21 -7.89
N TYR A 113 14.23 -18.28 -7.15
CA TYR A 113 15.17 -18.31 -6.05
C TYR A 113 16.59 -18.46 -6.57
N GLU A 114 17.45 -17.52 -6.25
CA GLU A 114 18.87 -17.55 -6.61
C GLU A 114 19.71 -17.23 -5.38
N THR A 115 20.90 -17.82 -5.26
CA THR A 115 21.80 -17.65 -4.10
C THR A 115 22.06 -16.19 -3.69
N THR A 116 22.09 -15.26 -4.65
CA THR A 116 22.41 -13.85 -4.41
C THR A 116 21.18 -12.95 -4.33
N SER A 117 20.14 -13.21 -5.13
CA SER A 117 18.94 -12.37 -5.19
C SER A 117 17.78 -13.09 -5.87
N SER A 118 16.65 -13.20 -5.16
CA SER A 118 15.45 -13.84 -5.70
C SER A 118 14.51 -12.80 -6.30
N SER A 119 13.88 -13.15 -7.42
CA SER A 119 13.07 -12.20 -8.19
C SER A 119 11.77 -12.80 -8.74
N VAL A 120 10.79 -11.92 -8.92
CA VAL A 120 9.50 -12.22 -9.52
C VAL A 120 8.85 -10.94 -10.03
N ALA A 121 7.92 -11.05 -10.98
CA ALA A 121 7.15 -9.90 -11.45
C ALA A 121 6.28 -9.33 -10.32
N PHE A 122 6.44 -8.04 -10.03
CA PHE A 122 5.72 -7.34 -8.94
C PHE A 122 4.19 -7.40 -9.09
N ALA A 123 3.67 -7.35 -10.32
CA ALA A 123 2.22 -7.38 -10.57
C ALA A 123 1.53 -8.64 -10.01
N LYS A 124 2.24 -9.77 -9.89
CA LYS A 124 1.70 -11.01 -9.28
C LYS A 124 1.36 -10.86 -7.80
N LEU A 125 1.94 -9.86 -7.11
CA LEU A 125 1.65 -9.62 -5.70
C LEU A 125 0.17 -9.28 -5.48
N LYS A 126 -0.50 -8.67 -6.46
CA LYS A 126 -1.93 -8.39 -6.39
C LYS A 126 -2.73 -9.67 -6.11
N ASP A 127 -2.61 -10.67 -6.97
CA ASP A 127 -3.39 -11.90 -6.89
C ASP A 127 -3.04 -12.70 -5.62
N VAL A 128 -1.77 -12.68 -5.22
CA VAL A 128 -1.35 -13.33 -3.97
C VAL A 128 -1.93 -12.63 -2.75
N LEU A 129 -2.01 -11.30 -2.69
CA LEU A 129 -2.64 -10.61 -1.56
C LEU A 129 -4.15 -10.81 -1.53
N ASP A 130 -4.79 -10.95 -2.69
CA ASP A 130 -6.21 -11.28 -2.78
C ASP A 130 -6.50 -12.67 -2.18
N ASP A 131 -5.60 -13.67 -2.36
CA ASP A 131 -5.71 -14.98 -1.68
C ASP A 131 -5.67 -14.86 -0.15
N TYR A 132 -4.98 -13.85 0.39
CA TYR A 132 -4.94 -13.55 1.84
C TYR A 132 -6.16 -12.71 2.29
N GLY A 133 -7.15 -12.52 1.42
CA GLY A 133 -8.37 -11.76 1.69
C GLY A 133 -8.16 -10.24 1.71
N LEU A 134 -7.01 -9.74 1.25
CA LEU A 134 -6.72 -8.31 1.19
C LEU A 134 -7.14 -7.75 -0.16
N ALA A 135 -7.89 -6.63 -0.15
CA ALA A 135 -8.32 -6.02 -1.41
C ALA A 135 -7.21 -5.13 -1.98
N SER A 136 -6.73 -5.43 -3.19
CA SER A 136 -5.61 -4.69 -3.79
C SER A 136 -5.92 -4.11 -5.17
N THR A 137 -5.37 -2.94 -5.50
CA THR A 137 -5.48 -2.32 -6.83
C THR A 137 -4.09 -2.03 -7.37
N TYR A 138 -3.76 -2.65 -8.51
CA TYR A 138 -2.49 -2.42 -9.20
C TYR A 138 -2.61 -1.28 -10.20
N VAL A 139 -1.65 -0.36 -10.18
CA VAL A 139 -1.52 0.74 -11.13
C VAL A 139 -0.16 0.64 -11.80
N SER A 140 -0.16 0.44 -13.12
CA SER A 140 1.05 0.47 -13.93
C SER A 140 1.44 1.91 -14.25
N CYS A 141 2.70 2.27 -14.03
CA CYS A 141 3.25 3.60 -14.34
C CYS A 141 4.04 3.62 -15.67
N VAL A 142 3.95 2.55 -16.46
CA VAL A 142 4.81 2.34 -17.65
C VAL A 142 4.35 3.17 -18.87
N SER A 143 3.09 3.59 -18.94
CA SER A 143 2.51 4.27 -20.11
C SER A 143 2.41 5.80 -19.99
N GLY A 144 3.29 6.42 -19.19
CA GLY A 144 3.33 7.86 -18.92
C GLY A 144 3.79 8.06 -17.49
N GLU A 145 4.97 8.67 -17.30
CA GLU A 145 5.51 8.86 -15.95
C GLU A 145 4.54 9.74 -15.14
N PRO A 146 4.01 9.25 -13.99
CA PRO A 146 3.18 10.05 -13.12
C PRO A 146 3.91 11.34 -12.76
N THR A 147 3.19 12.46 -12.76
CA THR A 147 3.73 13.71 -12.24
C THR A 147 3.98 13.61 -10.74
N ALA A 148 4.77 14.53 -10.17
CA ALA A 148 4.91 14.61 -8.72
C ALA A 148 3.55 14.72 -8.00
N GLU A 149 2.58 15.41 -8.62
CA GLU A 149 1.22 15.54 -8.10
C GLU A 149 0.43 14.23 -8.20
N ASP A 150 0.61 13.45 -9.27
CA ASP A 150 -0.01 12.13 -9.38
C ASP A 150 0.51 11.17 -8.31
N TYR A 151 1.82 11.18 -8.03
CA TYR A 151 2.38 10.39 -6.92
C TYR A 151 1.79 10.80 -5.57
N LYS A 152 1.62 12.11 -5.32
CA LYS A 152 0.95 12.57 -4.10
C LYS A 152 -0.45 11.98 -3.99
N ARG A 153 -1.24 11.99 -5.06
CA ARG A 153 -2.61 11.43 -5.05
C ARG A 153 -2.62 9.91 -4.88
N LEU A 154 -1.80 9.20 -5.66
CA LEU A 154 -1.77 7.74 -5.68
C LEU A 154 -1.16 7.13 -4.40
N ILE A 155 -0.32 7.87 -3.67
CA ILE A 155 0.36 7.37 -2.47
C ILE A 155 -0.18 8.01 -1.20
N GLN A 156 -0.28 9.34 -1.13
CA GLN A 156 -0.66 10.00 0.13
C GLN A 156 -2.13 9.79 0.47
N ALA A 157 -3.03 9.71 -0.52
CA ALA A 157 -4.43 9.50 -0.22
C ALA A 157 -4.72 8.12 0.41
N PRO A 158 -4.18 7.00 -0.11
CA PRO A 158 -4.23 5.72 0.61
C PRO A 158 -3.59 5.78 1.99
N LEU A 159 -2.44 6.45 2.15
CA LEU A 159 -1.77 6.55 3.44
C LEU A 159 -2.59 7.32 4.49
N ARG A 160 -3.40 8.31 4.09
CA ARG A 160 -4.36 8.98 4.99
C ARG A 160 -5.46 8.04 5.48
N LEU A 161 -5.78 7.00 4.70
CA LEU A 161 -6.74 5.96 5.06
C LEU A 161 -6.11 4.82 5.87
N GLY A 162 -4.81 4.90 6.18
CA GLY A 162 -4.08 3.81 6.82
C GLY A 162 -3.76 2.66 5.86
N TRP A 163 -3.77 2.88 4.54
CA TRP A 163 -3.51 1.84 3.55
C TRP A 163 -2.07 1.90 3.04
N PRO A 164 -1.25 0.85 3.22
CA PRO A 164 0.09 0.79 2.65
C PRO A 164 0.03 0.72 1.13
N VAL A 165 1.05 1.30 0.51
CA VAL A 165 1.21 1.28 -0.94
C VAL A 165 2.54 0.60 -1.26
N ALA A 166 2.49 -0.63 -1.76
CA ALA A 166 3.70 -1.29 -2.26
C ALA A 166 4.09 -0.68 -3.61
N LEU A 167 5.38 -0.51 -3.84
CA LEU A 167 5.95 0.10 -5.03
C LEU A 167 6.96 -0.85 -5.65
N THR A 168 6.96 -0.97 -6.98
CA THR A 168 8.11 -1.48 -7.71
C THR A 168 8.94 -0.30 -8.22
N ILE A 169 10.19 -0.26 -7.82
CA ILE A 169 11.13 0.81 -8.13
C ILE A 169 12.21 0.30 -9.06
N GLY A 170 12.77 1.21 -9.86
CA GLY A 170 13.67 0.91 -10.96
C GLY A 170 14.84 1.88 -11.06
N GLY A 171 15.98 1.34 -11.47
CA GLY A 171 17.21 2.07 -11.69
C GLY A 171 18.33 1.12 -12.09
N GLU A 172 19.52 1.65 -12.31
CA GLU A 172 20.70 0.82 -12.49
C GLU A 172 21.22 0.36 -11.11
N PRO A 173 21.50 -0.93 -10.87
CA PRO A 173 21.50 -2.05 -11.82
C PRO A 173 20.23 -2.93 -11.84
N THR A 174 19.25 -2.73 -10.94
CA THR A 174 18.11 -3.65 -10.81
C THR A 174 16.78 -2.93 -10.54
N SER A 175 15.69 -3.70 -10.50
CA SER A 175 14.45 -3.28 -9.83
C SER A 175 14.42 -3.75 -8.37
N HIS A 176 13.57 -3.14 -7.56
CA HIS A 176 13.36 -3.51 -6.15
C HIS A 176 11.89 -3.27 -5.76
N ALA A 177 11.43 -3.93 -4.69
CA ALA A 177 10.10 -3.72 -4.14
C ALA A 177 10.21 -3.06 -2.75
N VAL A 178 9.43 -2.01 -2.54
CA VAL A 178 9.40 -1.23 -1.29
C VAL A 178 7.96 -0.89 -0.93
N ILE A 179 7.73 -0.31 0.25
CA ILE A 179 6.39 0.07 0.69
C ILE A 179 6.41 1.52 1.17
N ALA A 180 5.52 2.35 0.64
CA ALA A 180 5.24 3.64 1.24
C ALA A 180 4.42 3.44 2.52
N THR A 181 4.92 3.99 3.62
CA THR A 181 4.36 3.82 4.98
C THR A 181 4.04 5.15 5.65
N GLY A 182 4.24 6.28 4.96
CA GLY A 182 3.96 7.59 5.51
C GLY A 182 4.31 8.70 4.52
N PHE A 183 3.88 9.91 4.82
CA PHE A 183 4.21 11.09 4.04
C PHE A 183 4.25 12.35 4.90
N ASN A 184 4.96 13.35 4.41
CA ASN A 184 5.03 14.68 4.98
C ASN A 184 4.15 15.61 4.13
N PRO A 185 2.99 16.07 4.64
CA PRO A 185 2.10 16.96 3.89
C PRO A 185 2.76 18.29 3.48
N THR A 186 3.75 18.76 4.26
CA THR A 186 4.45 20.03 4.00
C THR A 186 5.49 19.88 2.89
N THR A 187 6.35 18.85 2.97
CA THR A 187 7.47 18.68 2.02
C THR A 187 7.13 17.79 0.84
N GLY A 188 6.08 16.98 0.95
CA GLY A 188 5.75 15.93 -0.03
C GLY A 188 6.63 14.68 0.07
N GLU A 189 7.61 14.64 0.98
CA GLU A 189 8.44 13.46 1.21
C GLU A 189 7.59 12.27 1.62
N THR A 190 7.98 11.08 1.18
CA THR A 190 7.31 9.82 1.49
C THR A 190 8.25 8.95 2.33
N GLN A 191 7.74 8.40 3.42
CA GLN A 191 8.44 7.39 4.21
C GLN A 191 8.33 6.05 3.49
N ILE A 192 9.47 5.41 3.26
CA ILE A 192 9.58 4.17 2.51
C ILE A 192 10.19 3.10 3.41
N PHE A 193 9.46 2.01 3.66
CA PHE A 193 10.01 0.76 4.16
C PHE A 193 10.71 0.01 3.03
N ASN A 194 12.00 -0.28 3.20
CA ASN A 194 12.86 -0.72 2.10
C ASN A 194 13.03 -2.24 1.99
N GLY A 195 12.40 -3.04 2.84
CA GLY A 195 12.54 -4.51 2.86
C GLY A 195 13.86 -5.01 3.48
N TYR A 196 14.60 -4.15 4.18
CA TYR A 196 15.87 -4.46 4.86
C TYR A 196 15.89 -3.95 6.30
N GLY A 197 14.74 -4.00 6.99
CA GLY A 197 14.68 -3.62 8.40
C GLY A 197 14.60 -2.11 8.65
N ARG A 198 14.42 -1.29 7.61
CA ARG A 198 14.59 0.17 7.69
C ARG A 198 13.48 0.95 6.98
N GLN A 199 13.21 2.14 7.52
CA GLN A 199 12.35 3.15 6.90
C GLN A 199 13.12 4.45 6.69
N ASP A 200 12.97 5.05 5.51
CA ASP A 200 13.66 6.28 5.11
C ASP A 200 12.71 7.28 4.45
N TRP A 201 12.92 8.57 4.69
CA TRP A 201 12.18 9.65 4.03
C TRP A 201 12.81 9.96 2.67
N ASN A 202 11.97 9.99 1.63
CA ASN A 202 12.41 10.09 0.24
C ASN A 202 11.57 11.11 -0.54
N THR A 203 12.18 11.74 -1.54
CA THR A 203 11.49 12.65 -2.47
C THR A 203 11.20 11.93 -3.78
N LEU A 204 9.92 11.61 -4.00
CA LEU A 204 9.49 10.84 -5.17
C LEU A 204 9.75 11.61 -6.49
N PRO A 205 10.07 10.89 -7.59
CA PRO A 205 10.17 9.43 -7.71
C PRO A 205 11.51 8.84 -7.22
N SER A 206 12.43 9.66 -6.70
CA SER A 206 13.75 9.20 -6.23
C SER A 206 13.65 8.53 -4.87
N ILE A 207 14.06 7.27 -4.78
CA ILE A 207 14.01 6.46 -3.57
C ILE A 207 15.39 5.90 -3.27
N TYR A 208 15.99 6.33 -2.17
CA TYR A 208 17.20 5.77 -1.61
C TYR A 208 16.87 4.53 -0.77
N VAL A 209 17.57 3.44 -1.08
CA VAL A 209 17.54 2.18 -0.34
C VAL A 209 18.91 1.98 0.28
N HIS A 210 18.97 2.07 1.61
CA HIS A 210 20.22 1.91 2.36
C HIS A 210 20.93 0.60 2.03
N GLY A 211 22.24 0.68 1.78
CA GLY A 211 23.07 -0.47 1.43
C GLY A 211 22.89 -0.98 -0.01
N VAL A 212 21.98 -0.39 -0.80
CA VAL A 212 21.74 -0.80 -2.20
C VAL A 212 22.00 0.35 -3.17
N GLY A 213 21.37 1.50 -2.99
CA GLY A 213 21.54 2.65 -3.87
C GLY A 213 20.28 3.49 -4.02
N THR A 214 20.27 4.36 -5.04
CA THR A 214 19.13 5.24 -5.36
C THR A 214 18.44 4.76 -6.62
N TYR A 215 17.12 4.61 -6.53
CA TYR A 215 16.23 4.28 -7.64
C TYR A 215 15.53 5.56 -8.09
N SER A 216 15.51 5.83 -9.39
CA SER A 216 14.98 7.09 -9.93
C SER A 216 13.59 6.94 -10.57
N LYS A 217 13.05 5.72 -10.62
CA LYS A 217 11.77 5.42 -11.26
C LYS A 217 10.88 4.55 -10.40
N ILE A 218 9.57 4.74 -10.53
CA ILE A 218 8.52 3.84 -10.02
C ILE A 218 7.82 3.24 -11.25
N TYR A 219 7.84 1.92 -11.40
CA TYR A 219 7.22 1.24 -12.54
C TYR A 219 5.76 0.87 -12.30
N GLY A 220 5.36 0.80 -11.04
CA GLY A 220 4.02 0.43 -10.65
C GLY A 220 3.85 0.50 -9.14
N LEU A 221 2.60 0.57 -8.73
CA LEU A 221 2.21 0.61 -7.33
C LEU A 221 0.99 -0.28 -7.09
N LEU A 222 0.88 -0.78 -5.87
CA LEU A 222 -0.20 -1.62 -5.40
C LEU A 222 -0.76 -0.98 -4.13
N ILE A 223 -1.97 -0.45 -4.23
CA ILE A 223 -2.71 0.09 -3.09
C ILE A 223 -3.38 -1.10 -2.41
N VAL A 224 -3.01 -1.38 -1.15
CA VAL A 224 -3.54 -2.54 -0.42
C VAL A 224 -4.44 -2.08 0.71
N ARG A 225 -5.65 -2.62 0.75
CA ARG A 225 -6.73 -2.29 1.69
C ARG A 225 -6.97 -3.46 2.64
N PRO A 226 -7.56 -3.22 3.81
CA PRO A 226 -8.02 -4.30 4.67
C PRO A 226 -9.08 -5.15 3.95
N PRO A 227 -9.36 -6.37 4.46
CA PRO A 227 -10.46 -7.18 3.96
C PRO A 227 -11.77 -6.38 3.89
N CYS A 228 -12.55 -6.66 2.85
CA CYS A 228 -13.86 -6.07 2.67
C CYS A 228 -14.92 -7.15 2.86
N GLU A 229 -16.10 -6.78 3.35
CA GLU A 229 -17.23 -7.70 3.46
C GLU A 229 -17.62 -8.25 2.09
N ALA A 230 -18.06 -9.51 2.05
CA ALA A 230 -18.49 -10.16 0.82
C ALA A 230 -19.60 -9.34 0.11
N GLY A 231 -19.44 -9.13 -1.19
CA GLY A 231 -20.38 -8.33 -1.99
C GLY A 231 -20.21 -6.80 -1.85
N LYS A 232 -19.21 -6.33 -1.10
CA LYS A 232 -18.86 -4.91 -0.99
C LYS A 232 -17.48 -4.62 -1.56
N ILE A 233 -17.27 -3.38 -1.95
CA ILE A 233 -15.96 -2.83 -2.34
C ILE A 233 -15.64 -1.58 -1.51
N TRP A 234 -14.36 -1.36 -1.24
CA TRP A 234 -13.92 -0.10 -0.66
C TRP A 234 -14.03 1.03 -1.68
N VAL A 235 -14.87 2.03 -1.39
CA VAL A 235 -14.94 3.29 -2.14
C VAL A 235 -14.22 4.36 -1.33
N ALA A 236 -13.11 4.87 -1.87
CA ALA A 236 -12.36 5.98 -1.29
C ALA A 236 -12.74 7.30 -1.95
N VAL A 237 -13.03 8.31 -1.14
CA VAL A 237 -13.27 9.70 -1.55
C VAL A 237 -12.16 10.56 -0.98
N THR A 238 -11.51 11.32 -1.85
CA THR A 238 -10.39 12.19 -1.49
C THR A 238 -10.70 13.59 -2.00
N GLY A 239 -10.15 14.60 -1.33
CA GLY A 239 -10.35 15.98 -1.76
C GLY A 239 -9.66 16.97 -0.86
N THR A 240 -9.93 18.25 -1.12
CA THR A 240 -9.47 19.37 -0.31
C THR A 240 -10.65 20.21 0.14
N VAL A 241 -10.57 20.72 1.36
CA VAL A 241 -11.51 21.70 1.92
C VAL A 241 -10.79 23.03 2.04
N THR A 242 -11.42 24.08 1.52
CA THR A 242 -10.96 25.46 1.69
C THR A 242 -12.04 26.25 2.44
N ALA A 243 -11.65 26.84 3.56
CA ALA A 243 -12.52 27.67 4.39
C ALA A 243 -11.70 28.75 5.11
N GLU A 244 -12.34 29.87 5.46
CA GLU A 244 -11.75 30.84 6.37
C GLU A 244 -11.87 30.32 7.82
N GLY A 245 -10.75 30.19 8.51
CA GLY A 245 -10.72 29.70 9.90
C GLY A 245 -10.64 28.17 10.01
N ASN A 246 -11.38 27.60 10.95
CA ASN A 246 -11.33 26.16 11.22
C ASN A 246 -11.94 25.36 10.05
N LEU A 247 -11.19 24.39 9.53
CA LEU A 247 -11.65 23.52 8.46
C LEU A 247 -12.79 22.62 8.96
N PRO A 248 -13.97 22.63 8.32
CA PRO A 248 -15.08 21.77 8.73
C PRO A 248 -14.74 20.30 8.52
N SER A 249 -15.26 19.44 9.38
CA SER A 249 -15.18 17.99 9.19
C SER A 249 -15.90 17.56 7.92
N VAL A 250 -15.35 16.57 7.24
CA VAL A 250 -15.98 15.91 6.08
C VAL A 250 -16.53 14.57 6.54
N THR A 251 -17.78 14.29 6.20
CA THR A 251 -18.46 13.04 6.53
C THR A 251 -18.91 12.33 5.26
N LEU A 252 -18.60 11.05 5.15
CA LEU A 252 -19.10 10.16 4.11
C LEU A 252 -20.10 9.21 4.77
N THR A 253 -21.29 9.08 4.20
CA THR A 253 -22.36 8.21 4.71
C THR A 253 -22.83 7.25 3.62
N CYS A 254 -23.02 5.98 3.97
CA CYS A 254 -23.64 4.97 3.11
C CYS A 254 -24.43 3.99 3.97
N ASN A 255 -25.73 3.82 3.73
CA ASN A 255 -26.59 2.86 4.44
C ASN A 255 -26.46 2.87 5.98
N GLY A 256 -26.37 4.06 6.56
CA GLY A 256 -26.23 4.26 8.01
C GLY A 256 -24.79 4.10 8.56
N GLN A 257 -23.85 3.61 7.75
CA GLN A 257 -22.41 3.68 8.06
C GLN A 257 -21.88 5.08 7.80
N THR A 258 -21.00 5.56 8.66
CA THR A 258 -20.40 6.89 8.56
C THR A 258 -18.89 6.82 8.73
N ALA A 259 -18.15 7.49 7.86
CA ALA A 259 -16.75 7.80 8.03
C ALA A 259 -16.57 9.31 8.12
N THR A 260 -15.83 9.78 9.11
CA THR A 260 -15.59 11.22 9.33
C THR A 260 -14.10 11.50 9.37
N ALA A 261 -13.69 12.55 8.68
CA ALA A 261 -12.31 13.02 8.64
C ALA A 261 -12.30 14.51 8.98
N THR A 262 -11.36 14.89 9.83
CA THR A 262 -10.94 16.27 9.94
C THR A 262 -9.89 16.50 8.86
N PRO A 263 -10.10 17.44 7.91
CA PRO A 263 -9.05 17.80 6.95
C PRO A 263 -7.76 18.15 7.67
N GLY A 264 -6.62 17.77 7.09
CA GLY A 264 -5.31 18.18 7.60
C GLY A 264 -5.11 19.69 7.49
N ASP A 265 -4.00 20.21 8.02
CA ASP A 265 -3.67 21.64 7.91
C ASP A 265 -3.50 22.09 6.44
N ASP A 266 -3.24 21.15 5.54
CA ASP A 266 -3.21 21.33 4.08
C ASP A 266 -4.60 21.30 3.43
N GLY A 267 -5.67 21.20 4.23
CA GLY A 267 -7.05 21.06 3.78
C GLY A 267 -7.38 19.70 3.17
N ALA A 268 -6.42 18.78 3.03
CA ALA A 268 -6.65 17.52 2.37
C ALA A 268 -7.29 16.48 3.30
N TYR A 269 -8.22 15.69 2.75
CA TYR A 269 -8.89 14.60 3.45
C TYR A 269 -8.96 13.34 2.57
N ALA A 270 -9.11 12.20 3.24
CA ALA A 270 -9.48 10.95 2.61
C ALA A 270 -10.49 10.23 3.52
N LEU A 271 -11.52 9.67 2.90
CA LEU A 271 -12.58 8.90 3.55
C LEU A 271 -12.79 7.62 2.76
N ALA A 272 -13.12 6.52 3.43
CA ALA A 272 -13.47 5.29 2.75
C ALA A 272 -14.58 4.54 3.49
N LEU A 273 -15.48 3.93 2.73
CA LEU A 273 -16.50 3.01 3.23
C LEU A 273 -16.57 1.77 2.33
N PRO A 274 -16.91 0.60 2.87
CA PRO A 274 -17.32 -0.54 2.06
C PRO A 274 -18.73 -0.30 1.52
N VAL A 275 -18.92 -0.49 0.22
CA VAL A 275 -20.17 -0.17 -0.49
C VAL A 275 -20.55 -1.32 -1.41
N ALA A 276 -21.81 -1.74 -1.37
CA ALA A 276 -22.37 -2.72 -2.29
C ALA A 276 -22.85 -2.06 -3.59
N SER A 277 -23.01 -2.84 -4.65
CA SER A 277 -23.53 -2.33 -5.92
C SER A 277 -24.94 -1.73 -5.76
N GLY A 278 -25.17 -0.56 -6.36
CA GLY A 278 -26.46 0.14 -6.29
C GLY A 278 -26.66 0.97 -5.01
N GLU A 279 -25.75 0.90 -4.04
CA GLU A 279 -25.77 1.78 -2.88
C GLU A 279 -25.31 3.20 -3.26
N THR A 280 -25.76 4.17 -2.46
CA THR A 280 -25.49 5.58 -2.68
C THR A 280 -24.68 6.15 -1.53
N LEU A 281 -23.67 6.96 -1.86
CA LEU A 281 -22.81 7.64 -0.91
C LEU A 281 -23.23 9.11 -0.81
N THR A 282 -23.34 9.63 0.41
CA THR A 282 -23.54 11.06 0.65
C THR A 282 -22.30 11.63 1.31
N LEU A 283 -21.71 12.65 0.67
CA LEU A 283 -20.59 13.41 1.20
C LEU A 283 -21.10 14.73 1.76
N THR A 284 -20.87 14.99 3.04
CA THR A 284 -21.28 16.21 3.73
C THR A 284 -20.06 16.97 4.24
N CYS A 285 -20.02 18.28 4.02
CA CYS A 285 -18.97 19.18 4.52
C CYS A 285 -19.57 20.57 4.78
N GLY A 286 -19.39 21.11 5.99
CA GLY A 286 -19.87 22.44 6.35
C GLY A 286 -21.38 22.67 6.12
N GLY A 287 -22.20 21.64 6.37
CA GLY A 287 -23.66 21.69 6.16
C GLY A 287 -24.12 21.56 4.70
N ARG A 288 -23.21 21.38 3.75
CA ARG A 288 -23.52 21.07 2.35
C ARG A 288 -23.36 19.58 2.09
N SER A 289 -24.21 19.02 1.23
CA SER A 289 -24.15 17.61 0.86
C SER A 289 -24.15 17.42 -0.65
N THR A 290 -23.41 16.42 -1.12
CA THR A 290 -23.48 15.91 -2.49
C THR A 290 -23.67 14.39 -2.46
N THR A 291 -24.33 13.87 -3.48
CA THR A 291 -24.65 12.45 -3.60
C THR A 291 -23.83 11.84 -4.72
N LEU A 292 -23.17 10.73 -4.44
CA LEU A 292 -22.39 9.94 -5.39
C LEU A 292 -23.09 8.58 -5.54
N ALA A 293 -23.61 8.30 -6.73
CA ALA A 293 -24.17 6.99 -7.05
C ALA A 293 -23.05 6.07 -7.50
N PHE A 294 -23.00 4.84 -6.97
CA PHE A 294 -21.99 3.86 -7.35
C PHE A 294 -22.65 2.63 -7.99
N THR A 295 -22.22 2.33 -9.20
CA THR A 295 -22.54 1.08 -9.90
C THR A 295 -21.24 0.32 -10.02
N THR A 296 -21.16 -0.88 -9.45
CA THR A 296 -20.07 -1.78 -9.84
C THR A 296 -20.26 -2.12 -11.31
N PRO A 297 -19.19 -2.23 -12.12
CA PRO A 297 -19.33 -2.82 -13.44
C PRO A 297 -19.99 -4.19 -13.28
N ASP A 298 -21.00 -4.48 -14.09
CA ASP A 298 -21.61 -5.81 -14.11
C ASP A 298 -20.50 -6.83 -14.37
N GLU A 299 -20.38 -7.83 -13.49
CA GLU A 299 -19.56 -9.01 -13.71
C GLU A 299 -20.21 -9.87 -14.79
N THR A 300 -20.32 -9.36 -16.01
CA THR A 300 -20.57 -10.20 -17.18
C THR A 300 -19.23 -10.74 -17.66
N PRO A 301 -19.02 -12.08 -17.62
CA PRO A 301 -17.79 -12.72 -18.08
C PRO A 301 -17.54 -12.54 -19.59
#